data_AF-E9GI58-F1
#
_entry.id   AF-E9GI58-F1
#
_cell.length_a   1.000
_cell.length_b   1.000
_cell.length_c   1.000
_cell.angle_alpha   90.00
_cell.angle_beta   90.00
_cell.angle_gamma   90.00
#
_symmetry.space_group_name_H-M   'P 1'
#
loop_
_entity.id
_entity.type
_entity.pdbx_description
1 polymer ?
#
loop_
_entity_poly.entity_id
_entity_poly.type
_entity_poly.pdbx_seq_one_letter_code
_entity_poly.pdbx_strand_id
1 'polypeptide(L)'
;MAYSSNDPAATDDASWLTKLEESCSSLNSTECQSDDDTPSSKHQTSAEDRFTERWLEAIDEDDPFGVGIQSDIPLQIQILVEAGFQKHLEWIQSRLLSACSARLASITCPGVAQSSKSIYYVTLRCHSACPILPRDVDDSSALRSGLFRFAMTQLNLYPSTPHTLLYPRIPAEWSADTLYSVARLLGPVRQSQVDFNLSSVKPVPLPAVDSLLETI
;
A
#
# COMPACT_ATOMS: atom_id res chain seq x y z
N MET A 1 -17.82 27.95 -46.21
CA MET A 1 -16.90 27.65 -45.11
C MET A 1 -17.64 26.72 -44.15
N ALA A 2 -17.34 25.42 -44.20
CA ALA A 2 -17.89 24.42 -43.29
C ALA A 2 -16.71 23.71 -42.65
N TYR A 3 -16.58 23.83 -41.33
CA TYR A 3 -15.60 23.08 -40.55
C TYR A 3 -16.14 21.67 -40.33
N SER A 4 -15.47 20.69 -40.92
CA SER A 4 -15.65 19.26 -40.65
C SER A 4 -14.44 18.82 -39.82
N SER A 5 -14.65 18.56 -38.53
CA SER A 5 -13.68 17.85 -37.68
C SER A 5 -14.38 16.60 -37.16
N ASN A 6 -14.06 15.47 -37.77
CA ASN A 6 -14.28 14.15 -37.19
C ASN A 6 -12.93 13.67 -36.68
N ASP A 7 -12.78 13.58 -35.36
CA ASP A 7 -11.80 12.71 -34.71
C ASP A 7 -12.55 11.96 -33.60
N PRO A 8 -12.54 10.62 -33.61
CA PRO A 8 -12.74 9.85 -32.39
C PRO A 8 -11.48 9.00 -32.15
N ALA A 9 -10.52 9.55 -31.40
CA ALA A 9 -9.49 8.76 -30.74
C ALA A 9 -9.69 8.91 -29.23
N ALA A 10 -10.64 8.16 -28.67
CA ALA A 10 -10.83 8.09 -27.22
C ALA A 10 -11.64 6.84 -26.83
N THR A 11 -11.04 5.66 -26.84
CA THR A 11 -11.51 4.53 -26.03
C THR A 11 -10.39 3.50 -25.89
N ASP A 12 -9.73 3.48 -24.73
CA ASP A 12 -9.18 2.22 -24.19
C ASP A 12 -8.83 2.23 -22.69
N ASP A 13 -9.01 3.34 -21.96
CA ASP A 13 -8.70 3.39 -20.52
C ASP A 13 -9.79 2.80 -19.59
N ALA A 14 -10.97 2.43 -20.13
CA ALA A 14 -12.11 1.95 -19.34
C ALA A 14 -12.20 0.41 -19.19
N SER A 15 -11.39 -0.34 -19.95
CA SER A 15 -11.51 -1.81 -20.10
C SER A 15 -11.07 -2.61 -18.86
N TRP A 16 -10.12 -2.09 -18.08
CA TRP A 16 -9.60 -2.80 -16.90
C TRP A 16 -10.51 -2.67 -15.67
N LEU A 17 -11.23 -1.55 -15.54
CA LEU A 17 -12.16 -1.29 -14.43
C LEU A 17 -13.42 -2.15 -14.52
N THR A 18 -13.98 -2.30 -15.73
CA THR A 18 -15.12 -3.19 -15.97
C THR A 18 -14.74 -4.65 -15.74
N LYS A 19 -13.51 -5.04 -16.10
CA LYS A 19 -12.97 -6.39 -15.79
C LYS A 19 -12.86 -6.64 -14.30
N LEU A 20 -12.52 -5.64 -13.47
CA LEU A 20 -12.51 -5.78 -12.02
C LEU A 20 -13.92 -5.95 -11.43
N GLU A 21 -14.90 -5.19 -11.92
CA GLU A 21 -16.31 -5.34 -11.50
C GLU A 21 -16.88 -6.71 -11.91
N GLU A 22 -16.54 -7.22 -13.10
CA GLU A 22 -16.94 -8.54 -13.57
C GLU A 22 -16.22 -9.67 -12.81
N SER A 23 -14.93 -9.51 -12.46
CA SER A 23 -14.18 -10.47 -11.66
C SER A 23 -14.71 -10.60 -10.23
N CYS A 24 -15.31 -9.57 -9.64
CA CYS A 24 -15.98 -9.69 -8.34
C CYS A 24 -17.18 -10.65 -8.34
N SER A 25 -17.73 -10.96 -9.52
CA SER A 25 -18.86 -11.90 -9.68
C SER A 25 -18.40 -13.32 -10.03
N SER A 26 -17.10 -13.56 -10.25
CA SER A 26 -16.59 -14.84 -10.72
C SER A 26 -15.22 -15.14 -10.12
N LEU A 27 -15.20 -15.62 -8.87
CA LEU A 27 -14.01 -16.21 -8.29
C LEU A 27 -14.28 -17.70 -8.03
N ASN A 28 -13.93 -18.51 -9.03
CA ASN A 28 -13.40 -19.86 -8.80
C ASN A 28 -12.12 -20.00 -9.62
N SER A 29 -11.13 -20.62 -8.96
CA SER A 29 -9.71 -20.74 -9.26
C SER A 29 -9.28 -20.86 -10.73
N THR A 30 -8.18 -20.19 -11.06
CA THR A 30 -7.23 -20.72 -12.04
C THR A 30 -5.80 -20.29 -11.71
N GLU A 31 -4.94 -21.29 -11.52
CA GLU A 31 -3.48 -21.24 -11.45
C GLU A 31 -2.87 -20.72 -12.76
N CYS A 32 -1.74 -20.02 -12.68
CA CYS A 32 -0.78 -19.93 -13.78
C CYS A 32 0.65 -19.93 -13.23
N GLN A 33 1.47 -20.75 -13.89
CA GLN A 33 2.84 -21.11 -13.57
C GLN A 33 3.85 -19.98 -13.83
N SER A 34 4.94 -20.05 -13.09
CA SER A 34 6.14 -19.21 -13.14
C SER A 34 7.08 -19.61 -14.28
N ASP A 35 7.71 -18.62 -14.90
CA ASP A 35 9.01 -18.79 -15.56
C ASP A 35 9.96 -17.64 -15.17
N ASP A 36 11.20 -18.06 -14.93
CA ASP A 36 12.37 -17.36 -14.42
C ASP A 36 13.01 -16.47 -15.51
N ASP A 37 13.57 -15.31 -15.12
CA ASP A 37 14.87 -14.84 -15.63
C ASP A 37 15.23 -13.46 -15.05
N THR A 38 16.37 -13.43 -14.36
CA THR A 38 17.02 -12.25 -13.79
C THR A 38 17.95 -11.58 -14.82
N PRO A 39 18.13 -10.25 -14.76
CA PRO A 39 19.50 -9.78 -14.65
C PRO A 39 19.72 -8.68 -13.61
N SER A 40 20.83 -8.86 -12.91
CA SER A 40 21.46 -8.02 -11.89
C SER A 40 21.70 -6.58 -12.37
N SER A 41 21.25 -5.59 -11.59
CA SER A 41 21.68 -4.19 -11.72
C SER A 41 22.15 -3.66 -10.37
N LYS A 42 23.47 -3.53 -10.25
CA LYS A 42 24.17 -2.98 -9.09
C LYS A 42 24.08 -1.45 -9.12
N HIS A 43 23.46 -0.85 -8.11
CA HIS A 43 23.81 0.46 -7.51
C HIS A 43 22.80 0.81 -6.41
N GLN A 44 22.91 0.16 -5.25
CA GLN A 44 22.19 0.52 -4.03
C GLN A 44 23.05 0.19 -2.80
N THR A 45 24.32 0.57 -2.87
CA THR A 45 25.37 0.07 -1.97
C THR A 45 25.66 1.06 -0.84
N SER A 46 25.25 0.71 0.38
CA SER A 46 25.80 1.18 1.69
C SER A 46 24.72 1.08 2.79
N ALA A 47 23.53 1.64 2.58
CA ALA A 47 22.47 1.60 3.60
C ALA A 47 21.71 0.26 3.61
N GLU A 48 21.46 -0.31 2.44
CA GLU A 48 20.84 -1.64 2.32
C GLU A 48 21.81 -2.74 2.77
N ASP A 49 23.11 -2.60 2.47
CA ASP A 49 24.14 -3.53 2.94
C ASP A 49 24.24 -3.52 4.47
N ARG A 50 24.29 -2.33 5.08
CA ARG A 50 24.28 -2.18 6.55
C ARG A 50 22.99 -2.67 7.19
N PHE A 51 21.85 -2.48 6.53
CA PHE A 51 20.59 -3.04 6.99
C PHE A 51 20.64 -4.56 6.93
N THR A 52 21.10 -5.14 5.82
CA THR A 52 21.18 -6.59 5.61
C THR A 52 22.14 -7.24 6.60
N GLU A 53 23.32 -6.66 6.85
CA GLU A 53 24.24 -7.11 7.90
C GLU A 53 23.59 -7.03 9.28
N ARG A 54 22.97 -5.89 9.63
CA ARG A 54 22.29 -5.72 10.92
C ARG A 54 21.05 -6.62 11.07
N TRP A 55 20.39 -6.96 9.96
CA TRP A 55 19.28 -7.91 9.91
C TRP A 55 19.77 -9.34 10.11
N LEU A 56 20.82 -9.74 9.40
CA LEU A 56 21.44 -11.06 9.51
C LEU A 56 22.05 -11.30 10.88
N GLU A 57 22.62 -10.27 11.52
CA GLU A 57 23.14 -10.34 12.90
C GLU A 57 22.02 -10.38 13.97
N ALA A 58 20.82 -9.92 13.64
CA ALA A 58 19.67 -9.88 14.57
C ALA A 58 18.77 -11.12 14.47
N ILE A 59 19.00 -12.01 13.49
CA ILE A 59 18.39 -13.33 13.44
C ILE A 59 19.22 -14.22 14.38
N ASP A 60 18.75 -14.36 15.61
CA ASP A 60 19.27 -15.38 16.52
C ASP A 60 18.91 -16.76 15.93
N GLU A 61 19.91 -17.61 15.65
CA GLU A 61 19.67 -18.89 14.94
C GLU A 61 18.78 -19.86 15.74
N ASP A 62 18.52 -19.56 17.02
CA ASP A 62 17.62 -20.31 17.90
C ASP A 62 16.19 -19.73 17.99
N ASP A 63 15.86 -18.64 17.29
CA ASP A 63 14.49 -18.09 17.19
C ASP A 63 13.86 -18.36 15.81
N PRO A 64 13.07 -19.44 15.65
CA PRO A 64 12.41 -19.77 14.39
C PRO A 64 11.32 -18.77 13.96
N PHE A 65 11.07 -17.71 14.74
CA PHE A 65 10.05 -16.69 14.47
C PHE A 65 10.57 -15.24 14.43
N GLY A 66 11.88 -14.99 14.60
CA GLY A 66 12.48 -13.66 14.40
C GLY A 66 11.82 -12.53 15.22
N VAL A 67 11.45 -12.80 16.47
CA VAL A 67 10.75 -11.88 17.39
C VAL A 67 11.74 -10.88 18.06
N GLY A 68 12.99 -10.83 17.59
CA GLY A 68 14.06 -10.00 18.16
C GLY A 68 14.11 -8.53 17.70
N ILE A 69 13.33 -8.10 16.70
CA ILE A 69 13.25 -6.69 16.28
C ILE A 69 11.87 -6.14 16.66
N GLN A 70 11.62 -5.97 17.96
CA GLN A 70 10.45 -5.23 18.44
C GLN A 70 10.49 -3.77 17.95
N SER A 71 9.73 -3.52 16.89
CA SER A 71 8.56 -2.61 16.88
C SER A 71 8.75 -1.12 17.17
N ASP A 72 9.95 -0.53 16.99
CA ASP A 72 10.05 0.94 16.97
C ASP A 72 9.80 1.45 15.54
N ILE A 73 8.52 1.55 15.16
CA ILE A 73 8.08 2.09 13.86
C ILE A 73 8.73 3.46 13.59
N PRO A 74 8.74 4.44 14.52
CA PRO A 74 9.47 5.69 14.36
C PRO A 74 10.94 5.53 13.94
N LEU A 75 11.68 4.60 14.57
CA LEU A 75 13.07 4.33 14.22
C LEU A 75 13.21 3.77 12.79
N GLN A 76 12.32 2.86 12.40
CA GLN A 76 12.32 2.31 11.03
C GLN A 76 12.04 3.37 9.98
N ILE A 77 11.10 4.29 10.26
CA ILE A 77 10.83 5.43 9.38
C ILE A 77 12.06 6.33 9.28
N GLN A 78 12.74 6.62 10.39
CA GLN A 78 13.97 7.41 10.35
C GLN A 78 15.06 6.74 9.48
N ILE A 79 15.26 5.43 9.63
CA ILE A 79 16.22 4.67 8.81
C ILE A 79 15.88 4.79 7.32
N LEU A 80 14.59 4.71 6.96
CA LEU A 80 14.15 4.88 5.57
C LEU A 80 14.44 6.29 5.03
N VAL A 81 14.23 7.32 5.85
CA VAL A 81 14.55 8.70 5.47
C VAL A 81 16.06 8.86 5.24
N GLU A 82 16.89 8.34 6.15
CA GLU A 82 18.35 8.36 6.02
C GLU A 82 18.85 7.58 4.80
N ALA A 83 18.13 6.52 4.39
CA ALA A 83 18.40 5.74 3.19
C ALA A 83 17.83 6.36 1.88
N GLY A 84 17.16 7.51 1.94
CA GLY A 84 16.68 8.24 0.77
C GLY A 84 15.26 7.89 0.30
N PHE A 85 14.48 7.15 1.09
CA PHE A 85 13.11 6.74 0.75
C PHE A 85 12.03 7.78 1.10
N GLN A 86 12.40 9.03 1.42
CA GLN A 86 11.45 10.08 1.82
C GLN A 86 10.29 10.25 0.81
N LYS A 87 10.60 10.32 -0.49
CA LYS A 87 9.58 10.46 -1.55
C LYS A 87 8.63 9.26 -1.62
N HIS A 88 9.12 8.07 -1.29
CA HIS A 88 8.33 6.84 -1.28
C HIS A 88 7.45 6.76 -0.03
N LEU A 89 7.94 7.24 1.12
CA LEU A 89 7.12 7.40 2.32
C LEU A 89 5.97 8.38 2.10
N GLU A 90 6.23 9.53 1.49
CA GLU A 90 5.21 10.51 1.11
C GLU A 90 4.19 9.93 0.13
N TRP A 91 4.64 9.08 -0.79
CA TRP A 91 3.77 8.36 -1.71
C TRP A 91 2.84 7.38 -0.98
N ILE A 92 3.38 6.50 -0.12
CA ILE A 92 2.55 5.59 0.68
C ILE A 92 1.55 6.38 1.54
N GLN A 93 2.00 7.47 2.16
CA GLN A 93 1.14 8.37 2.93
C GLN A 93 -0.02 8.91 2.08
N SER A 94 0.26 9.44 0.89
CA SER A 94 -0.77 9.94 -0.03
C SER A 94 -1.79 8.85 -0.43
N ARG A 95 -1.33 7.62 -0.63
CA ARG A 95 -2.18 6.46 -0.95
C ARG A 95 -3.10 6.09 0.21
N LEU A 96 -2.60 6.10 1.44
CA LEU A 96 -3.39 5.89 2.66
C LEU A 96 -4.44 7.00 2.87
N LEU A 97 -4.07 8.26 2.64
CA LEU A 97 -5.00 9.39 2.77
C LEU A 97 -6.10 9.37 1.69
N SER A 98 -5.78 8.95 0.47
CA SER A 98 -6.78 8.76 -0.59
C SER A 98 -7.78 7.66 -0.24
N ALA A 99 -7.30 6.54 0.34
CA ALA A 99 -8.17 5.49 0.85
C ALA A 99 -9.03 6.01 2.03
N CYS A 100 -8.47 6.85 2.89
CA CYS A 100 -9.19 7.46 4.01
C CYS A 100 -10.34 8.34 3.52
N SER A 101 -10.08 9.22 2.54
CA SER A 101 -11.10 10.03 1.87
C SER A 101 -12.24 9.18 1.32
N ALA A 102 -11.92 8.10 0.60
CA ALA A 102 -12.92 7.21 0.03
C ALA A 102 -13.82 6.57 1.10
N ARG A 103 -13.25 6.19 2.26
CA ARG A 103 -14.01 5.66 3.40
C ARG A 103 -14.94 6.72 4.00
N LEU A 104 -14.44 7.92 4.25
CA LEU A 104 -15.26 9.01 4.81
C LEU A 104 -16.42 9.38 3.88
N ALA A 105 -16.15 9.51 2.58
CA ALA A 105 -17.16 9.83 1.59
C ALA A 105 -18.22 8.72 1.43
N SER A 106 -17.86 7.45 1.64
CA SER A 106 -18.84 6.35 1.66
C SER A 106 -19.86 6.48 2.80
N ILE A 107 -19.46 7.09 3.92
CA ILE A 107 -20.31 7.33 5.09
C ILE A 107 -21.17 8.58 4.89
N THR A 108 -20.57 9.67 4.41
CA THR A 108 -21.25 10.97 4.32
C THR A 108 -22.09 11.16 3.06
N CYS A 109 -21.72 10.51 1.95
CA CYS A 109 -22.39 10.65 0.66
C CYS A 109 -22.50 9.30 -0.08
N PRO A 110 -23.35 8.36 0.38
CA PRO A 110 -23.45 7.00 -0.19
C PRO A 110 -23.74 6.95 -1.70
N GLY A 111 -24.42 7.99 -2.23
CA GLY A 111 -24.77 8.11 -3.65
C GLY A 111 -23.69 8.70 -4.55
N VAL A 112 -22.76 9.52 -4.02
CA VAL A 112 -21.66 10.15 -4.80
C VAL A 112 -20.44 9.25 -4.87
N ALA A 113 -20.16 8.51 -3.79
CA ALA A 113 -19.18 7.43 -3.76
C ALA A 113 -19.43 6.36 -4.85
N GLN A 114 -20.69 6.25 -5.28
CA GLN A 114 -21.21 5.27 -6.20
C GLN A 114 -20.75 5.49 -7.66
N SER A 115 -20.41 6.74 -8.02
CA SER A 115 -19.94 7.10 -9.37
C SER A 115 -18.42 7.21 -9.49
N SER A 116 -17.68 7.10 -8.38
CA SER A 116 -16.23 7.21 -8.37
C SER A 116 -15.58 5.90 -8.81
N LYS A 117 -14.93 5.91 -9.97
CA LYS A 117 -14.15 4.79 -10.51
C LYS A 117 -12.75 4.64 -9.89
N SER A 118 -12.52 5.26 -8.73
CA SER A 118 -11.23 5.13 -8.04
C SER A 118 -11.11 3.76 -7.38
N ILE A 119 -9.93 3.16 -7.48
CA ILE A 119 -9.63 1.83 -6.95
C ILE A 119 -10.04 1.67 -5.49
N TYR A 120 -9.86 2.72 -4.67
CA TYR A 120 -10.21 2.70 -3.25
C TYR A 120 -11.71 2.50 -2.99
N TYR A 121 -12.56 3.11 -3.82
CA TYR A 121 -14.02 2.95 -3.67
C TYR A 121 -14.47 1.56 -4.09
N VAL A 122 -13.93 1.06 -5.22
CA VAL A 122 -14.23 -0.29 -5.71
C VAL A 122 -13.84 -1.32 -4.67
N THR A 123 -12.59 -1.29 -4.20
CA THR A 123 -12.10 -2.27 -3.21
C THR A 123 -12.83 -2.19 -1.87
N LEU A 124 -13.22 -0.98 -1.45
CA LEU A 124 -14.02 -0.76 -0.24
C LEU A 124 -15.41 -1.41 -0.37
N ARG A 125 -16.09 -1.23 -1.50
CA ARG A 125 -17.41 -1.83 -1.76
C ARG A 125 -17.35 -3.35 -1.82
N CYS A 126 -16.29 -3.88 -2.42
CA CYS A 126 -16.07 -5.32 -2.53
C CYS A 126 -15.50 -5.93 -1.25
N HIS A 127 -15.32 -5.14 -0.18
CA HIS A 127 -14.72 -5.56 1.09
C HIS A 127 -13.38 -6.31 0.89
N SER A 128 -12.53 -5.76 0.02
CA SER A 128 -11.27 -6.38 -0.40
C SER A 128 -10.08 -5.48 -0.08
N ALA A 129 -8.93 -6.09 0.17
CA ALA A 129 -7.70 -5.35 0.46
C ALA A 129 -7.21 -4.58 -0.80
N CYS A 130 -7.04 -3.27 -0.66
CA CYS A 130 -6.73 -2.38 -1.78
C CYS A 130 -5.23 -2.37 -2.08
N PRO A 131 -4.78 -2.73 -3.29
CA PRO A 131 -3.37 -2.68 -3.63
C PRO A 131 -2.84 -1.24 -3.69
N ILE A 132 -1.61 -1.05 -3.21
CA ILE A 132 -0.85 0.19 -3.36
C ILE A 132 0.02 0.05 -4.61
N LEU A 133 -0.52 0.51 -5.73
CA LEU A 133 0.16 0.42 -7.03
C LEU A 133 1.22 1.51 -7.19
N PRO A 134 2.45 1.15 -7.61
CA PRO A 134 3.51 2.11 -7.91
C PRO A 134 3.07 3.05 -9.03
N ARG A 135 3.43 4.34 -8.95
CA ARG A 135 3.13 5.32 -10.01
C ARG A 135 4.11 5.22 -11.16
N ASP A 136 5.34 4.84 -10.86
CA ASP A 136 6.44 4.80 -11.81
C ASP A 136 7.45 3.69 -11.45
N VAL A 137 8.52 3.64 -12.25
CA VAL A 137 9.61 2.66 -12.10
C VAL A 137 10.37 2.85 -10.78
N ASP A 138 10.40 4.07 -10.25
CA ASP A 138 11.13 4.41 -9.05
C ASP A 138 10.37 3.97 -7.79
N ASP A 139 9.06 4.21 -7.73
CA ASP A 139 8.16 3.60 -6.73
C ASP A 139 8.26 2.06 -6.78
N SER A 140 8.29 1.50 -8.00
CA SER A 140 8.45 0.05 -8.21
C SER A 140 9.80 -0.46 -7.68
N SER A 141 10.86 0.34 -7.80
CA SER A 141 12.18 0.00 -7.27
C SER A 141 12.22 0.01 -5.76
N ALA A 142 11.57 0.99 -5.12
CA ALA A 142 11.44 1.02 -3.68
C ALA A 142 10.71 -0.22 -3.15
N LEU A 143 9.65 -0.67 -3.81
CA LEU A 143 8.93 -1.90 -3.39
C LEU A 143 9.74 -3.19 -3.53
N ARG A 144 10.86 -3.18 -4.26
CA ARG A 144 11.82 -4.30 -4.33
C ARG A 144 12.91 -4.23 -3.26
N SER A 145 13.13 -3.07 -2.63
CA SER A 145 14.08 -2.91 -1.54
C SER A 145 13.65 -3.73 -0.32
N GLY A 146 14.54 -4.58 0.20
CA GLY A 146 14.27 -5.38 1.40
C GLY A 146 13.96 -4.49 2.62
N LEU A 147 14.68 -3.37 2.75
CA LEU A 147 14.47 -2.39 3.82
C LEU A 147 13.07 -1.75 3.75
N PHE A 148 12.68 -1.28 2.56
CA PHE A 148 11.35 -0.67 2.38
C PHE A 148 10.24 -1.69 2.58
N ARG A 149 10.39 -2.91 2.05
CA ARG A 149 9.44 -4.01 2.23
C ARG A 149 9.26 -4.37 3.70
N PHE A 150 10.36 -4.50 4.44
CA PHE A 150 10.30 -4.80 5.87
C PHE A 150 9.48 -3.76 6.64
N ALA A 151 9.74 -2.47 6.42
CA ALA A 151 8.95 -1.41 7.05
C ALA A 151 7.46 -1.48 6.66
N MET A 152 7.13 -1.78 5.40
CA MET A 152 5.73 -1.96 4.99
C MET A 152 5.07 -3.16 5.69
N THR A 153 5.80 -4.25 5.94
CA THR A 153 5.30 -5.39 6.73
C THR A 153 5.01 -4.98 8.16
N GLN A 154 5.89 -4.18 8.79
CA GLN A 154 5.70 -3.67 10.15
C GLN A 154 4.50 -2.72 10.27
N LEU A 155 4.13 -2.07 9.17
CA LEU A 155 2.90 -1.26 9.07
C LEU A 155 1.65 -2.10 8.75
N ASN A 156 1.75 -3.43 8.68
CA ASN A 156 0.68 -4.34 8.26
C ASN A 156 0.14 -4.05 6.84
N LEU A 157 0.99 -3.52 5.95
CA LEU A 157 0.66 -3.31 4.55
C LEU A 157 1.04 -4.50 3.68
N TYR A 158 1.82 -5.45 4.18
CA TYR A 158 1.93 -6.77 3.58
C TYR A 158 1.19 -7.76 4.49
N PRO A 159 0.17 -8.48 3.99
CA PRO A 159 -0.46 -9.51 4.79
C PRO A 159 0.54 -10.65 5.05
N SER A 160 0.42 -11.31 6.19
CA SER A 160 1.27 -12.44 6.61
C SER A 160 1.10 -13.71 5.76
N THR A 161 0.32 -13.65 4.67
CA THR A 161 0.11 -14.80 3.78
C THR A 161 1.35 -15.06 2.93
N PRO A 162 1.74 -16.35 2.76
CA PRO A 162 2.98 -16.69 2.08
C PRO A 162 2.98 -16.27 0.59
N HIS A 163 3.85 -15.31 0.29
CA HIS A 163 4.68 -15.22 -0.92
C HIS A 163 4.10 -14.99 -2.32
N THR A 164 2.89 -14.44 -2.49
CA THR A 164 2.40 -14.15 -3.88
C THR A 164 2.03 -12.69 -4.16
N LEU A 165 2.08 -11.80 -3.17
CA LEU A 165 1.65 -10.42 -3.37
C LEU A 165 2.81 -9.51 -3.80
N LEU A 166 2.74 -9.09 -5.07
CA LEU A 166 3.69 -8.18 -5.70
C LEU A 166 3.70 -6.77 -5.06
N TYR A 167 2.58 -6.35 -4.48
CA TYR A 167 2.39 -4.99 -3.98
C TYR A 167 1.82 -4.98 -2.55
N PRO A 168 2.18 -3.98 -1.73
CA PRO A 168 1.52 -3.76 -0.45
C PRO A 168 0.02 -3.54 -0.66
N ARG A 169 -0.79 -3.89 0.33
CA ARG A 169 -2.24 -3.73 0.33
C ARG A 169 -2.71 -3.05 1.60
N ILE A 170 -3.67 -2.16 1.45
CA ILE A 170 -4.43 -1.56 2.53
C ILE A 170 -5.50 -2.59 2.96
N PRO A 171 -5.51 -3.05 4.22
CA PRO A 171 -6.51 -4.00 4.70
C PRO A 171 -7.95 -3.46 4.59
N ALA A 172 -8.91 -4.36 4.34
CA ALA A 172 -10.31 -3.99 4.12
C ALA A 172 -10.98 -3.51 5.43
N GLU A 173 -10.57 -4.09 6.55
CA GLU A 173 -11.04 -3.82 7.90
C GLU A 173 -10.57 -2.47 8.48
N TRP A 174 -9.54 -1.84 7.90
CA TRP A 174 -8.99 -0.60 8.45
C TRP A 174 -9.93 0.60 8.37
N SER A 175 -10.40 1.12 9.49
CA SER A 175 -11.23 2.32 9.49
C SER A 175 -10.51 3.55 8.89
N ALA A 176 -11.27 4.60 8.55
CA ALA A 176 -10.71 5.90 8.16
C ALA A 176 -9.73 6.45 9.23
N ASP A 177 -10.07 6.24 10.50
CA ASP A 177 -9.23 6.62 11.65
C ASP A 177 -7.90 5.83 11.67
N THR A 178 -7.96 4.52 11.42
CA THR A 178 -6.77 3.65 11.31
C THR A 178 -5.88 4.13 10.17
N LEU A 179 -6.45 4.37 8.98
CA LEU A 179 -5.72 4.86 7.81
C LEU A 179 -5.01 6.18 8.09
N TYR A 180 -5.71 7.12 8.71
CA TYR A 180 -5.14 8.40 9.10
C TYR A 180 -4.01 8.23 10.12
N SER A 181 -4.18 7.34 11.09
CA SER A 181 -3.17 7.08 12.14
C SER A 181 -1.89 6.49 11.55
N VAL A 182 -2.01 5.50 10.65
CA VAL A 182 -0.85 4.91 9.95
C VAL A 182 -0.18 5.96 9.06
N ALA A 183 -0.95 6.76 8.31
CA ALA A 183 -0.41 7.82 7.46
C ALA A 183 0.43 8.84 8.24
N ARG A 184 0.05 9.14 9.50
CA ARG A 184 0.80 10.06 10.36
C ARG A 184 2.14 9.50 10.86
N LEU A 185 2.33 8.18 10.87
CA LEU A 185 3.62 7.58 11.20
C LEU A 185 4.67 7.88 10.12
N LEU A 186 4.23 7.99 8.87
CA LEU A 186 5.10 8.21 7.72
C LEU A 186 5.52 9.69 7.58
N GLY A 187 4.91 10.58 8.35
CA GLY A 187 5.21 12.00 8.34
C GLY A 187 4.03 12.89 8.76
N PRO A 188 4.23 14.21 8.83
CA PRO A 188 3.17 15.15 9.17
C PRO A 188 2.12 15.23 8.04
N VAL A 189 0.84 15.22 8.42
CA VAL A 189 -0.30 15.39 7.49
C VAL A 189 -0.86 16.80 7.65
N ARG A 190 -0.98 17.54 6.54
CA ARG A 190 -1.54 18.89 6.48
C ARG A 190 -2.88 18.90 5.77
N GLN A 191 -3.76 19.83 6.14
CA GLN A 191 -5.07 20.00 5.50
C GLN A 191 -4.97 20.25 3.98
N SER A 192 -3.88 20.85 3.50
CA SER A 192 -3.63 21.08 2.08
C SER A 192 -3.32 19.83 1.26
N GLN A 193 -3.05 18.69 1.92
CA GLN A 193 -2.72 17.41 1.28
C GLN A 193 -3.93 16.47 1.16
N VAL A 194 -5.07 16.86 1.74
CA VAL A 194 -6.27 16.01 1.82
C VAL A 194 -7.50 16.76 1.31
N ASP A 195 -8.43 16.00 0.74
CA ASP A 195 -9.72 16.46 0.22
C ASP A 195 -10.87 16.27 1.23
N PHE A 196 -10.56 15.85 2.46
CA PHE A 196 -11.50 15.72 3.58
C PHE A 196 -11.08 16.61 4.76
N ASN A 197 -12.03 16.89 5.65
CA ASN A 197 -11.75 17.69 6.85
C ASN A 197 -11.03 16.83 7.90
N LEU A 198 -9.85 17.25 8.36
CA LEU A 198 -9.07 16.51 9.37
C LEU A 198 -9.81 16.35 10.71
N SER A 199 -10.81 17.19 11.02
CA SER A 199 -11.67 17.01 12.20
C SER A 199 -12.63 15.81 12.09
N SER A 200 -12.79 15.23 10.90
CA SER A 200 -13.61 14.04 10.65
C SER A 200 -12.90 12.73 10.96
N VAL A 201 -11.62 12.77 11.34
CA VAL A 201 -10.83 11.59 11.71
C VAL A 201 -10.17 11.77 13.08
N LYS A 202 -10.03 10.68 13.82
CA LYS A 202 -9.39 10.66 15.13
C LYS A 202 -8.17 9.74 15.09
N PRO A 203 -7.03 10.15 15.65
CA PRO A 203 -5.90 9.25 15.85
C PRO A 203 -6.34 8.09 16.76
N VAL A 204 -6.10 6.86 16.33
CA VAL A 204 -6.36 5.65 17.10
C VAL A 204 -5.04 4.94 17.40
N PRO A 205 -4.94 4.23 18.54
CA PRO A 205 -3.86 3.27 18.75
C PRO A 205 -3.88 2.25 17.62
N LEU A 206 -2.71 1.96 17.06
CA LEU A 206 -2.62 0.98 15.99
C LEU A 206 -2.85 -0.42 16.55
N PRO A 207 -3.54 -1.30 15.81
CA PRO A 207 -3.65 -2.69 16.23
C PRO A 207 -2.24 -3.26 16.36
N ALA A 208 -1.94 -3.81 17.54
CA ALA A 208 -0.68 -4.50 17.77
C ALA A 208 -0.55 -5.62 16.73
N VAL A 209 0.67 -5.82 16.23
CA VAL A 209 1.03 -6.81 15.19
C VAL A 209 0.67 -8.25 15.64
N ASP A 210 0.37 -8.44 16.92
CA ASP A 210 0.10 -9.75 17.55
C ASP A 210 -1.33 -10.28 17.32
N SER A 211 -2.31 -9.46 16.94
CA SER A 211 -3.73 -9.86 16.99
C SER A 211 -4.23 -10.69 15.79
N LEU A 212 -3.37 -11.09 14.85
CA LEU A 212 -3.75 -11.96 13.73
C LEU A 212 -3.21 -13.40 13.85
N LEU A 213 -2.49 -13.74 14.92
CA LEU A 213 -2.04 -15.11 15.19
C LEU A 213 -3.06 -15.94 16.00
N GLU A 214 -4.17 -15.36 16.46
CA GLU A 214 -5.21 -16.10 17.20
C GLU A 214 -6.43 -16.42 16.34
N THR A 215 -6.28 -17.00 15.14
CA THR A 215 -7.36 -17.80 14.53
C THR A 215 -6.80 -18.82 13.55
N ILE A 216 -6.17 -19.89 14.07
CA ILE A 216 -6.10 -21.20 13.40
C ILE A 216 -6.56 -22.24 14.40
#